data_AF-A0A7C4XN46-F1
#
_entry.id   AF-A0A7C4XN46-F1
#
_cell.length_a   1.000
_cell.length_b   1.000
_cell.length_c   1.000
_cell.angle_alpha   90.00
_cell.angle_beta   90.00
_cell.angle_gamma   90.00
#
_symmetry.space_group_name_H-M   'P 1'
#
loop_
_entity.id
_entity.type
_entity.pdbx_description
1 polymer ?
#
loop_
_entity_poly.entity_id
_entity_poly.type
_entity_poly.pdbx_seq_one_letter_code
_entity_poly.pdbx_strand_id
1 'polypeptide(L)'
;MAATRSERISGRERNPKWKNPPLRIEMAECINCDACLRHCPPQFGAIFNDGPDVVIIPELCSGCDKCLPACPVDCIYPDPEWKPGPERWWSLPLSRLDPYK
;
A
#
# COMPACT_ATOMS: atom_id res chain seq x y z
N MET A 1 18.89 6.77 -10.77
CA MET A 1 18.73 6.06 -9.48
C MET A 1 17.24 5.80 -9.26
N ALA A 2 16.86 4.73 -8.57
CA ALA A 2 15.46 4.55 -8.18
C ALA A 2 15.15 5.53 -7.05
N ALA A 3 14.02 6.24 -7.13
CA ALA A 3 13.58 7.15 -6.07
C ALA A 3 13.51 6.38 -4.73
N THR A 4 13.94 7.03 -3.66
CA THR A 4 13.75 6.59 -2.28
C THR A 4 12.27 6.59 -1.89
N ARG A 5 11.93 5.95 -0.78
CA ARG A 5 10.56 5.96 -0.25
C ARG A 5 10.10 7.39 0.07
N SER A 6 10.95 8.18 0.72
CA SER A 6 10.63 9.56 1.10
C SER A 6 10.37 10.44 -0.12
N GLU A 7 11.16 10.29 -1.19
CA GLU A 7 10.91 11.02 -2.45
C GLU A 7 9.57 10.63 -3.08
N ARG A 8 9.19 9.35 -3.05
CA ARG A 8 7.85 8.91 -3.51
C ARG A 8 6.72 9.49 -2.67
N ILE A 9 6.89 9.53 -1.35
CA ILE A 9 5.88 10.10 -0.45
C ILE A 9 5.68 11.59 -0.73
N SER A 10 6.76 12.34 -0.94
CA SER A 10 6.69 13.76 -1.31
C SER A 10 6.04 13.97 -2.68
N GLY A 11 6.37 13.10 -3.65
CA GLY A 11 5.81 13.19 -5.00
C GLY A 11 4.33 12.82 -5.09
N ARG A 12 3.84 11.95 -4.19
CA ARG A 12 2.46 11.42 -4.22
C ARG A 12 2.04 10.87 -5.59
N GLU A 13 3.02 10.34 -6.31
CA GLU A 13 2.85 9.85 -7.66
C GLU A 13 3.35 8.42 -7.77
N ARG A 14 2.58 7.62 -8.52
CA ARG A 14 2.97 6.25 -8.82
C ARG A 14 4.15 6.24 -9.78
N ASN A 15 5.17 5.44 -9.47
CA ASN A 15 6.34 5.35 -10.34
C ASN A 15 5.96 4.78 -11.72
N PRO A 16 6.17 5.52 -12.83
CA PRO A 16 5.77 5.10 -14.16
C PRO A 16 6.52 3.86 -14.67
N LYS A 17 7.62 3.47 -14.00
CA LYS A 17 8.39 2.26 -14.34
C LYS A 17 7.76 0.97 -13.79
N TRP A 18 6.77 1.05 -12.90
CA TRP A 18 6.11 -0.12 -12.34
C TRP A 18 5.06 -0.66 -13.31
N LYS A 19 5.35 -1.82 -13.90
CA LYS A 19 4.50 -2.47 -14.90
C LYS A 19 3.26 -3.14 -14.32
N ASN A 20 3.37 -3.68 -13.12
CA ASN A 20 2.25 -4.33 -12.44
C ASN A 20 1.27 -3.26 -11.95
N PRO A 21 -0.05 -3.51 -11.97
CA PRO A 21 -1.00 -2.63 -11.31
C PRO A 21 -0.75 -2.60 -9.80
N PRO A 22 -1.17 -1.54 -9.09
CA PRO A 22 -1.24 -1.62 -7.65
C PRO A 22 -2.26 -2.68 -7.22
N LEU A 23 -2.16 -3.08 -5.96
CA LEU A 23 -3.12 -3.98 -5.32
C LEU A 23 -4.11 -3.16 -4.49
N ARG A 24 -5.34 -3.65 -4.34
CA ARG A 24 -6.36 -3.13 -3.44
C ARG A 24 -6.80 -4.21 -2.45
N ILE A 25 -7.25 -3.81 -1.27
CA ILE A 25 -7.88 -4.69 -0.28
C ILE A 25 -9.39 -4.56 -0.44
N GLU A 26 -10.09 -5.69 -0.54
CA GLU A 26 -11.55 -5.74 -0.46
C GLU A 26 -11.98 -5.72 1.01
N MET A 27 -12.39 -4.55 1.49
CA MET A 27 -12.70 -4.37 2.91
C MET A 27 -13.93 -5.17 3.36
N ALA A 28 -14.81 -5.57 2.46
CA ALA A 28 -15.93 -6.46 2.78
C ALA A 28 -15.48 -7.87 3.20
N GLU A 29 -14.27 -8.29 2.81
CA GLU A 29 -13.70 -9.61 3.08
C GLU A 29 -12.54 -9.55 4.08
N CYS A 30 -11.94 -8.37 4.26
CA CYS A 30 -10.82 -8.15 5.17
C CYS A 30 -11.23 -8.38 6.63
N ILE A 31 -10.41 -9.14 7.35
CA ILE A 31 -10.58 -9.43 8.79
C ILE A 31 -9.65 -8.59 9.69
N ASN A 32 -8.98 -7.57 9.14
CA ASN A 32 -8.08 -6.67 9.87
C ASN A 32 -6.99 -7.39 10.70
N CYS A 33 -6.35 -8.41 10.09
CA CYS A 33 -5.30 -9.21 10.75
C CYS A 33 -3.87 -8.65 10.60
N ASP A 34 -3.70 -7.57 9.83
CA ASP A 34 -2.43 -6.87 9.57
C ASP A 34 -1.29 -7.76 9.02
N ALA A 35 -1.61 -8.93 8.48
CA ALA A 35 -0.61 -9.84 7.91
C ALA A 35 0.06 -9.25 6.65
N CYS A 36 -0.74 -8.62 5.77
CA CYS A 36 -0.25 -7.97 4.56
C CYS A 36 0.71 -6.81 4.86
N LEU A 37 0.40 -6.01 5.88
CA LEU A 37 1.20 -4.86 6.30
C LEU A 37 2.65 -5.24 6.61
N ARG A 38 2.83 -6.36 7.33
CA ARG A 38 4.15 -6.91 7.72
C ARG A 38 4.95 -7.48 6.55
N HIS A 39 4.28 -7.81 5.44
CA HIS A 39 4.90 -8.38 4.24
C HIS A 39 5.15 -7.36 3.13
N CYS A 40 4.58 -6.16 3.24
CA CYS A 40 4.88 -5.09 2.32
C CYS A 40 6.35 -4.67 2.47
N PRO A 41 7.17 -4.68 1.40
CA PRO A 41 8.57 -4.32 1.52
C PRO A 41 8.74 -2.88 2.03
N PRO A 42 9.55 -2.63 3.08
CA PRO A 42 9.71 -1.29 3.67
C PRO A 42 10.20 -0.23 2.70
N GLN A 43 10.92 -0.62 1.64
CA GLN A 43 11.34 0.33 0.60
C GLN A 43 10.16 0.93 -0.18
N PHE A 44 9.02 0.22 -0.27
CA PHE A 44 7.79 0.75 -0.85
C PHE A 44 6.90 1.30 0.25
N GLY A 45 6.64 0.48 1.28
CA GLY A 45 5.87 0.85 2.47
C GLY A 45 4.51 1.46 2.10
N ALA A 46 3.68 0.66 1.45
CA ALA A 46 2.44 1.11 0.80
C ALA A 46 1.16 0.73 1.56
N ILE A 47 1.24 -0.10 2.60
CA ILE A 47 0.06 -0.60 3.33
C ILE A 47 0.00 0.06 4.70
N PHE A 48 -1.15 0.62 5.07
CA PHE A 48 -1.32 1.35 6.32
C PHE A 48 -2.66 1.02 6.96
N ASN A 49 -2.77 1.29 8.27
CA ASN A 49 -4.04 1.28 8.97
C ASN A 49 -4.64 2.70 8.94
N ASP A 50 -5.76 2.86 8.26
CA ASP A 50 -6.59 4.08 8.21
C ASP A 50 -7.75 3.91 9.19
N GLY A 51 -7.50 4.18 10.48
CA GLY A 51 -8.46 3.85 11.53
C GLY A 51 -8.59 2.33 11.71
N PRO A 52 -9.80 1.75 11.61
CA PRO A 52 -9.99 0.30 11.70
C PRO A 52 -9.64 -0.44 10.40
N ASP A 53 -9.51 0.27 9.28
CA ASP A 53 -9.37 -0.33 7.96
C ASP A 53 -7.90 -0.45 7.55
N VAL A 54 -7.57 -1.52 6.82
CA VAL A 54 -6.26 -1.71 6.22
C VAL A 54 -6.32 -1.26 4.76
N VAL A 55 -5.50 -0.28 4.38
CA VAL A 55 -5.52 0.34 3.05
C VAL A 55 -4.18 0.19 2.35
N ILE A 56 -4.21 0.13 1.02
CA ILE A 56 -3.02 0.20 0.17
C ILE A 56 -3.04 1.56 -0.52
N ILE A 57 -1.99 2.37 -0.34
CA ILE A 57 -1.79 3.62 -1.08
C ILE A 57 -1.26 3.25 -2.47
N PRO A 58 -2.08 3.36 -3.54
CA PRO A 58 -1.72 2.82 -4.86
C PRO A 58 -0.50 3.51 -5.47
N GLU A 59 -0.25 4.77 -5.12
CA GLU A 59 0.90 5.56 -5.55
C GLU A 59 2.22 5.03 -4.99
N LEU A 60 2.18 4.39 -3.82
CA LEU A 60 3.35 3.75 -3.21
C LEU A 60 3.47 2.25 -3.57
N CYS A 61 2.42 1.67 -4.13
CA CYS A 61 2.33 0.24 -4.40
C CYS A 61 2.97 -0.15 -5.75
N SER A 62 4.04 -0.93 -5.67
CA SER A 62 4.76 -1.45 -6.85
C SER A 62 4.08 -2.63 -7.54
N GLY A 63 3.05 -3.23 -6.93
CA GLY A 63 2.43 -4.47 -7.43
C GLY A 63 3.37 -5.67 -7.33
N CYS A 64 4.13 -5.78 -6.24
CA CYS A 64 5.12 -6.84 -6.04
C CYS A 64 4.57 -8.17 -5.49
N ASP A 65 3.25 -8.24 -5.27
CA ASP A 65 2.49 -9.43 -4.88
C ASP A 65 2.87 -10.13 -3.58
N LYS A 66 3.84 -9.60 -2.82
CA LYS A 66 4.29 -10.20 -1.54
C LYS A 66 3.21 -10.25 -0.46
N CYS A 67 2.20 -9.38 -0.53
CA CYS A 67 1.09 -9.39 0.42
C CYS A 67 0.03 -10.44 0.08
N LEU A 68 -0.04 -10.93 -1.17
CA LEU A 68 -1.05 -11.93 -1.58
C LEU A 68 -0.93 -13.23 -0.76
N PRO A 69 0.22 -13.92 -0.69
CA PRO A 69 0.33 -15.16 0.09
C PRO A 69 0.28 -14.93 1.60
N ALA A 70 0.37 -13.67 2.06
CA ALA A 70 0.28 -13.33 3.47
C ALA A 70 -1.18 -13.14 3.94
N CYS A 71 -2.12 -12.94 3.03
CA CYS A 71 -3.51 -12.74 3.38
C CYS A 71 -4.17 -14.10 3.69
N PRO A 72 -4.68 -14.34 4.91
CA PRO A 72 -5.28 -15.62 5.26
C PRO A 72 -6.69 -15.83 4.66
N VAL A 73 -7.28 -14.78 4.09
CA VAL A 73 -8.65 -14.77 3.54
C VAL A 73 -8.67 -14.32 2.08
N ASP A 74 -7.50 -14.20 1.43
CA ASP A 74 -7.35 -13.87 0.01
C ASP A 74 -8.09 -12.59 -0.47
N CYS A 75 -8.30 -11.62 0.42
CA CYS A 75 -9.05 -10.37 0.14
C CYS A 75 -8.25 -9.29 -0.62
N ILE A 76 -7.16 -9.64 -1.31
CA ILE A 76 -6.27 -8.67 -1.97
C ILE A 76 -6.26 -8.92 -3.48
N TYR A 77 -6.56 -7.89 -4.27
CA TYR A 77 -6.74 -8.01 -5.71
C TYR A 77 -5.90 -6.99 -6.49
N PRO A 78 -5.41 -7.33 -7.70
CA PRO A 78 -4.90 -6.36 -8.65
C PRO A 78 -5.96 -5.32 -9.02
N ASP A 79 -5.57 -4.05 -9.07
CA ASP A 79 -6.42 -2.92 -9.42
C ASP A 79 -5.88 -2.20 -10.68
N PRO A 80 -6.18 -2.71 -11.89
CA PRO A 80 -5.71 -2.10 -13.15
C PRO A 80 -6.33 -0.74 -13.42
N GLU A 81 -7.50 -0.45 -12.84
CA GLU A 81 -8.26 0.80 -13.01
C GLU A 81 -8.12 1.73 -11.78
N TRP A 82 -7.01 1.58 -11.05
CA TRP A 82 -6.76 2.28 -9.81
C TRP A 82 -6.90 3.80 -9.95
N LYS A 83 -7.33 4.41 -8.85
CA LYS A 83 -7.44 5.86 -8.69
C LYS A 83 -6.52 6.32 -7.56
N PRO A 84 -6.06 7.58 -7.57
CA PRO A 84 -5.31 8.14 -6.46
C PRO A 84 -6.03 7.93 -5.12
N GLY A 85 -5.26 7.63 -4.08
CA GLY A 85 -5.77 7.46 -2.75
C GLY A 85 -6.38 8.77 -2.21
N PRO A 86 -7.42 8.72 -1.36
CA PRO A 86 -7.96 9.90 -0.72
C PRO A 86 -6.90 10.64 0.10
N GLU A 87 -7.01 11.97 0.16
CA GLU A 87 -6.04 12.86 0.84
C GLU A 87 -5.72 12.44 2.27
N ARG A 88 -6.70 11.89 3.00
CA ARG A 88 -6.52 11.44 4.39
C ARG A 88 -5.44 10.36 4.53
N TRP A 89 -5.24 9.49 3.54
CA TRP A 89 -4.23 8.42 3.60
C TRP A 89 -2.81 8.99 3.63
N TRP A 90 -2.60 10.16 3.01
CA TRP A 90 -1.30 10.83 2.99
C TRP A 90 -0.90 11.47 4.32
N SER A 91 -1.77 11.42 5.33
CA SER A 91 -1.40 11.75 6.72
C SER A 91 -0.64 10.62 7.44
N LEU A 92 -0.64 9.40 6.89
CA LEU A 92 -0.06 8.21 7.52
C LEU A 92 1.44 8.06 7.24
N PRO A 93 1.94 8.17 5.99
CA PRO A 93 3.37 8.03 5.71
C PRO A 93 4.21 9.09 6.44
N LEU A 94 5.36 8.69 6.98
CA LEU A 94 6.26 9.51 7.81
C LEU A 94 5.64 10.03 9.12
N SER A 95 4.40 9.68 9.45
CA SER A 95 3.78 10.01 10.73
C SER A 95 4.29 9.10 11.86
N ARG A 96 3.75 9.30 13.07
CA ARG A 96 3.97 8.38 14.21
C ARG A 96 3.31 7.01 14.02
N LEU A 97 2.40 6.89 13.05
CA LEU A 97 1.64 5.67 12.73
C LEU A 97 2.23 4.93 11.52
N ASP A 98 3.35 5.42 10.96
CA ASP A 98 4.04 4.78 9.84
C ASP A 98 4.78 3.52 10.33
N PRO A 99 4.37 2.30 9.93
CA PRO A 99 5.00 1.06 10.40
C PRO A 99 6.35 0.77 9.72
N TYR A 100 6.74 1.58 8.72
CA TYR A 100 7.96 1.41 7.94
C TYR A 100 9.06 2.41 8.33
N LYS A 101 8.86 3.12 9.44
CA LYS A 101 9.78 4.11 9.98
C LYS A 101 10.84 3.49 10.89
#